data_AF-A0A3Q3JJ69-F1
#
_entry.id   AF-A0A3Q3JJ69-F1
#
_cell.length_a   1.000
_cell.length_b   1.000
_cell.length_c   1.000
_cell.angle_alpha   90.00
_cell.angle_beta   90.00
_cell.angle_gamma   90.00
#
_symmetry.space_group_name_H-M   'P 1'
#
loop_
_entity.id
_entity.type
_entity.pdbx_description
1 polymer ?
#
loop_
_entity_poly.entity_id
_entity_poly.type
_entity_poly.pdbx_seq_one_letter_code
_entity_poly.pdbx_strand_id
1 'polypeptide(L)'
;MSMEGCQGKMFISLQIYASIWLLPLGRASLPLVINTWPFSDPTAEAWRTLQSCGSALDAVEKGLTSCEMQPCAPTVGFGGSPDESGETTLDAMIMNGDTMEVGAVANLRRIKNAIGVAKAVMTYTDHTLLVGESASVFAENMGFTAEDLTTNISMNIFLQWLKGSCQPNFRKVRLLRACVFLTCVGYRRAASKRLILSREIDRHIKLVHKKPAFLFEVMPYSAEMLLFFKTLLFTSPTASPNLQTKISLFL
;
A
#
# COMPACT_ATOMS: atom_id res chain seq x y z
N MET A 1 -2.06 41.17 -16.79
CA MET A 1 -0.62 40.91 -16.55
C MET A 1 -0.55 39.76 -15.56
N SER A 2 -0.36 38.49 -15.91
CA SER A 2 -0.16 37.83 -17.20
C SER A 2 -0.80 36.43 -17.09
N MET A 3 -1.62 36.08 -18.07
CA MET A 3 -2.07 34.71 -18.33
C MET A 3 -1.20 34.16 -19.46
N GLU A 4 -0.33 33.19 -19.18
CA GLU A 4 0.32 32.36 -20.20
C GLU A 4 0.49 30.94 -19.64
N GLY A 5 -0.13 29.93 -20.27
CA GLY A 5 0.17 28.53 -19.93
C GLY A 5 -0.89 27.42 -20.11
N CYS A 6 -2.05 27.65 -20.72
CA CYS A 6 -2.93 26.56 -21.17
C CYS A 6 -3.48 26.87 -22.56
N GLN A 7 -2.85 26.25 -23.57
CA GLN A 7 -3.13 26.28 -25.01
C GLN A 7 -3.11 27.64 -25.74
N GLY A 8 -2.19 27.74 -26.71
CA GLY A 8 -2.34 28.57 -27.90
C GLY A 8 -1.10 29.37 -28.29
N LYS A 9 -0.47 28.99 -29.43
CA LYS A 9 -0.05 29.87 -30.53
C LYS A 9 0.70 29.07 -31.61
N MET A 10 0.02 28.83 -32.72
CA MET A 10 0.58 28.30 -33.96
C MET A 10 0.80 29.49 -34.91
N PHE A 11 2.03 29.96 -35.02
CA PHE A 11 2.51 30.83 -36.10
C PHE A 11 4.03 30.73 -36.14
N ILE A 12 4.58 30.26 -37.28
CA ILE A 12 5.63 30.92 -38.09
C ILE A 12 6.31 29.89 -39.00
N SER A 13 6.24 30.23 -40.30
CA SER A 13 7.26 30.15 -41.35
C SER A 13 8.03 28.85 -41.57
N LEU A 14 7.84 28.37 -42.79
CA LEU A 14 8.75 27.61 -43.63
C LEU A 14 10.23 28.02 -43.43
N GLN A 15 11.06 27.08 -42.97
CA GLN A 15 12.49 27.01 -43.29
C GLN A 15 12.95 25.55 -43.20
N ILE A 16 13.07 24.96 -44.39
CA ILE A 16 13.59 23.62 -44.63
C ILE A 16 15.13 23.72 -44.68
N TYR A 17 15.79 22.63 -44.25
CA TYR A 17 17.21 22.29 -44.36
C TYR A 17 18.14 22.78 -43.24
N ALA A 18 18.42 21.87 -42.30
CA ALA A 18 19.77 21.32 -42.06
C ALA A 18 19.85 20.75 -40.63
N SER A 19 19.74 19.43 -40.48
CA SER A 19 20.35 18.60 -39.41
C SER A 19 19.56 17.31 -39.17
N ILE A 20 19.58 16.39 -40.15
CA ILE A 20 19.40 14.97 -39.84
C ILE A 20 20.75 14.53 -39.26
N TRP A 21 20.95 14.64 -37.94
CA TRP A 21 21.96 13.95 -37.12
C TRP A 21 21.89 14.55 -35.70
N LEU A 22 20.81 14.24 -35.00
CA LEU A 22 20.65 14.29 -33.54
C LEU A 22 19.24 13.74 -33.32
N LEU A 23 19.07 12.42 -33.39
CA LEU A 23 17.95 11.80 -32.71
C LEU A 23 18.22 12.08 -31.23
N PRO A 24 17.46 12.95 -30.55
CA PRO A 24 17.57 12.98 -29.10
C PRO A 24 17.20 11.57 -28.67
N LEU A 25 18.08 10.90 -27.92
CA LEU A 25 17.67 9.75 -27.11
C LEU A 25 16.39 10.20 -26.41
N GLY A 26 15.26 9.62 -26.81
CA GLY A 26 13.95 10.17 -26.51
C GLY A 26 13.82 10.32 -25.00
N ARG A 27 13.93 11.54 -24.50
CA ARG A 27 13.43 11.84 -23.16
C ARG A 27 11.95 11.59 -23.25
N ALA A 28 11.44 10.68 -22.41
CA ALA A 28 10.02 10.53 -22.24
C ALA A 28 9.43 11.93 -22.00
N SER A 29 8.53 12.36 -22.88
CA SER A 29 7.87 13.65 -22.75
C SER A 29 6.99 13.60 -21.51
N LEU A 30 7.16 14.59 -20.63
CA LEU A 30 6.28 14.76 -19.48
C LEU A 30 5.02 15.54 -19.88
N PRO A 31 3.86 15.28 -19.27
CA PRO A 31 3.61 14.34 -18.16
C PRO A 31 3.66 12.85 -18.57
N LEU A 32 3.96 11.98 -17.61
CA LEU A 32 4.01 10.53 -17.77
C LEU A 32 3.24 9.84 -16.65
N VAL A 33 2.43 8.84 -17.01
CA VAL A 33 1.67 7.99 -16.10
C VAL A 33 2.00 6.55 -16.43
N ILE A 34 2.47 5.79 -15.44
CA ILE A 34 2.72 4.35 -15.59
C ILE A 34 2.01 3.63 -14.47
N ASN A 35 1.26 2.58 -14.82
CA ASN A 35 0.68 1.68 -13.85
C ASN A 35 0.99 0.20 -14.06
N THR A 36 0.84 -0.57 -12.99
CA THR A 36 0.95 -2.02 -13.03
C THR A 36 -0.31 -2.63 -13.59
N TRP A 37 -0.13 -3.66 -14.44
CA TRP A 37 -1.19 -4.39 -15.15
C TRP A 37 -1.94 -3.54 -16.19
N PRO A 38 -2.69 -4.15 -17.12
CA PRO A 38 -3.39 -3.41 -18.17
C PRO A 38 -4.70 -2.76 -17.67
N PHE A 39 -4.62 -1.94 -16.62
CA PHE A 39 -5.77 -1.19 -16.11
C PHE A 39 -5.86 0.18 -16.80
N SER A 40 -6.73 0.29 -17.80
CA SER A 40 -6.92 1.52 -18.57
C SER A 40 -7.56 2.64 -17.76
N ASP A 41 -8.52 2.31 -16.90
CA ASP A 41 -9.36 3.32 -16.26
C ASP A 41 -8.60 4.15 -15.23
N PRO A 42 -7.79 3.55 -14.31
CA PRO A 42 -6.91 4.30 -13.41
C PRO A 42 -5.94 5.22 -14.14
N THR A 43 -5.36 4.73 -15.24
CA THR A 43 -4.42 5.49 -16.08
C THR A 43 -5.14 6.67 -16.74
N ALA A 44 -6.34 6.45 -17.26
CA ALA A 44 -7.14 7.50 -17.87
C ALA A 44 -7.53 8.59 -16.85
N GLU A 45 -7.94 8.21 -15.63
CA GLU A 45 -8.29 9.19 -14.58
C GLU A 45 -7.08 10.00 -14.11
N ALA A 46 -5.94 9.34 -13.91
CA ALA A 46 -4.71 10.03 -13.56
C ALA A 46 -4.27 10.99 -14.69
N TRP A 47 -4.36 10.55 -15.94
CA TRP A 47 -4.04 11.38 -17.10
C TRP A 47 -4.96 12.59 -17.25
N ARG A 48 -6.27 12.43 -17.04
CA ARG A 48 -7.23 13.56 -17.02
C ARG A 48 -6.89 14.56 -15.92
N THR A 49 -6.49 14.07 -14.74
CA THR A 49 -6.10 14.93 -13.63
C THR A 49 -4.89 15.80 -13.98
N LEU A 50 -3.86 15.21 -14.60
CA LEU A 50 -2.69 15.96 -15.07
C LEU A 50 -3.03 16.97 -16.17
N GLN A 51 -3.92 16.60 -17.11
CA GLN A 51 -4.40 17.53 -18.15
C GLN A 51 -5.17 18.72 -17.58
N SER A 52 -5.87 18.53 -16.45
CA SER A 52 -6.58 19.59 -15.73
C SER A 52 -5.67 20.42 -14.79
N CYS A 53 -4.35 20.37 -14.98
CA CYS A 53 -3.35 21.03 -14.13
C CYS A 53 -3.36 20.57 -12.66
N GLY A 54 -3.81 19.34 -12.39
CA GLY A 54 -3.68 18.73 -11.07
C GLY A 54 -2.22 18.35 -10.76
N SER A 55 -1.89 18.24 -9.47
CA SER A 55 -0.57 17.79 -9.05
C SER A 55 -0.35 16.31 -9.40
N ALA A 56 0.91 15.86 -9.49
CA ALA A 56 1.20 14.44 -9.64
C ALA A 56 0.61 13.61 -8.49
N LEU A 57 0.60 14.15 -7.27
CA LEU A 57 0.03 13.51 -6.09
C LEU A 57 -1.49 13.31 -6.24
N ASP A 58 -2.21 14.32 -6.72
CA ASP A 58 -3.65 14.22 -6.97
C ASP A 58 -3.97 13.26 -8.12
N ALA A 59 -3.12 13.22 -9.15
CA ALA A 59 -3.27 12.27 -10.26
C ALA A 59 -3.16 10.83 -9.78
N VAL A 60 -2.20 10.54 -8.89
CA VAL A 60 -2.04 9.22 -8.28
C VAL A 60 -3.27 8.85 -7.44
N GLU A 61 -3.65 9.75 -6.52
CA GLU A 61 -4.80 9.53 -5.62
C GLU A 61 -6.07 9.24 -6.42
N LYS A 62 -6.39 10.07 -7.42
CA LYS A 62 -7.61 9.91 -8.22
C LYS A 62 -7.58 8.64 -9.07
N GLY A 63 -6.45 8.34 -9.70
CA GLY A 63 -6.29 7.12 -10.49
C GLY A 63 -6.48 5.86 -9.65
N LEU A 64 -5.95 5.82 -8.44
CA LEU A 64 -6.16 4.68 -7.56
C LEU A 64 -7.55 4.61 -6.97
N THR A 65 -8.07 5.76 -6.52
CA THR A 65 -9.43 5.85 -5.95
C THR A 65 -10.44 5.29 -6.95
N SER A 66 -10.24 5.50 -8.26
CA SER A 66 -11.13 4.93 -9.28
C SER A 66 -11.09 3.40 -9.28
N CYS A 67 -9.92 2.76 -9.15
CA CYS A 67 -9.83 1.31 -9.02
C CYS A 67 -10.34 0.79 -7.67
N GLU A 68 -10.18 1.53 -6.58
CA GLU A 68 -10.68 1.09 -5.25
C GLU A 68 -12.21 1.17 -5.15
N MET A 69 -12.80 2.23 -5.72
CA MET A 69 -14.26 2.46 -5.70
C MET A 69 -14.99 1.66 -6.77
N GLN A 70 -14.34 1.40 -7.91
CA GLN A 70 -14.80 0.50 -8.96
C GLN A 70 -13.73 -0.57 -9.15
N PRO A 71 -13.78 -1.68 -8.38
CA PRO A 71 -12.73 -2.70 -8.34
C PRO A 71 -12.24 -3.12 -9.73
N CYS A 72 -11.05 -2.65 -10.11
CA CYS A 72 -10.46 -2.98 -11.41
C CYS A 72 -9.92 -4.43 -11.44
N ALA A 73 -9.72 -5.01 -10.26
CA ALA A 73 -9.40 -6.42 -10.05
C ALA A 73 -9.92 -6.86 -8.66
N PRO A 74 -10.13 -8.16 -8.42
CA PRO A 74 -10.47 -8.68 -7.09
C PRO A 74 -9.31 -8.59 -6.08
N THR A 75 -8.23 -7.88 -6.41
CA THR A 75 -7.02 -7.71 -5.61
C THR A 75 -6.79 -6.26 -5.15
N VAL A 76 -7.69 -5.34 -5.50
CA VAL A 76 -7.61 -3.92 -5.12
C VAL A 76 -8.97 -3.45 -4.63
N GLY A 77 -8.99 -2.76 -3.50
CA GLY A 77 -10.22 -2.26 -2.89
C GLY A 77 -11.08 -3.37 -2.28
N PHE A 78 -12.37 -3.07 -2.15
CA PHE A 78 -13.34 -3.93 -1.46
C PHE A 78 -13.76 -5.15 -2.29
N GLY A 79 -14.34 -6.15 -1.62
CA GLY A 79 -14.95 -7.30 -2.28
C GLY A 79 -13.97 -8.35 -2.82
N GLY A 80 -12.68 -8.20 -2.52
CA GLY A 80 -11.58 -9.06 -2.91
C GLY A 80 -10.82 -9.66 -1.73
N SER A 81 -10.07 -10.74 -1.99
CA SER A 81 -9.06 -11.33 -1.10
C SER A 81 -9.36 -11.32 0.41
N PRO A 82 -10.40 -12.03 0.88
CA PRO A 82 -10.67 -12.14 2.31
C PRO A 82 -9.56 -12.90 3.04
N ASP A 83 -9.30 -12.53 4.30
CA ASP A 83 -8.34 -13.17 5.17
C ASP A 83 -8.86 -14.51 5.76
N GLU A 84 -8.08 -15.14 6.64
CA GLU A 84 -8.49 -16.41 7.30
C GLU A 84 -9.73 -16.27 8.20
N SER A 85 -10.13 -15.04 8.55
CA SER A 85 -11.35 -14.73 9.30
C SER A 85 -12.54 -14.39 8.38
N GLY A 86 -12.31 -14.29 7.07
CA GLY A 86 -13.30 -13.94 6.06
C GLY A 86 -13.46 -12.44 5.84
N GLU A 87 -12.59 -11.63 6.43
CA GLU A 87 -12.63 -10.17 6.35
C GLU A 87 -11.70 -9.65 5.25
N THR A 88 -12.16 -8.66 4.49
CA THR A 88 -11.32 -7.90 3.56
C THR A 88 -10.69 -6.72 4.30
N THR A 89 -9.37 -6.62 4.27
CA THR A 89 -8.60 -5.54 4.88
C THR A 89 -7.67 -4.94 3.83
N LEU A 90 -7.53 -3.62 3.81
CA LEU A 90 -6.83 -2.90 2.74
C LEU A 90 -5.50 -2.33 3.21
N ASP A 91 -4.52 -2.34 2.31
CA ASP A 91 -3.21 -1.72 2.49
C ASP A 91 -3.02 -0.68 1.38
N ALA A 92 -2.46 0.48 1.70
CA ALA A 92 -2.14 1.52 0.72
C ALA A 92 -1.03 2.45 1.23
N MET A 93 -0.18 2.95 0.33
CA MET A 93 0.87 3.93 0.62
C MET A 93 0.98 4.95 -0.50
N ILE A 94 1.08 6.23 -0.16
CA ILE A 94 1.40 7.33 -1.06
C ILE A 94 2.64 8.10 -0.63
N MET A 95 3.45 8.53 -1.60
CA MET A 95 4.66 9.30 -1.38
C MET A 95 4.66 10.57 -2.22
N ASN A 96 5.02 11.69 -1.63
CA ASN A 96 5.33 12.90 -2.37
C ASN A 96 6.82 12.93 -2.73
N GLY A 97 7.13 12.93 -4.03
CA GLY A 97 8.51 12.92 -4.51
C GLY A 97 9.27 14.24 -4.32
N ASP A 98 8.57 15.36 -4.09
CA ASP A 98 9.19 16.67 -3.90
C ASP A 98 9.63 16.87 -2.44
N THR A 99 8.77 16.46 -1.49
CA THR A 99 8.99 16.63 -0.05
C THR A 99 9.55 15.38 0.62
N MET A 100 9.51 14.23 -0.07
CA MET A 100 9.82 12.90 0.47
C MET A 100 8.88 12.45 1.60
N GLU A 101 7.76 13.14 1.79
CA GLU A 101 6.72 12.74 2.74
C GLU A 101 6.01 11.47 2.27
N VAL A 102 5.63 10.64 3.22
CA VAL A 102 4.96 9.35 2.98
C VAL A 102 3.81 9.22 3.96
N GLY A 103 2.67 8.76 3.47
CA GLY A 103 1.58 8.28 4.31
C GLY A 103 1.13 6.91 3.85
N ALA A 104 0.81 6.07 4.82
CA ALA A 104 0.45 4.68 4.60
C ALA A 104 -0.58 4.21 5.61
N VAL A 105 -1.36 3.22 5.17
CA VAL A 105 -2.27 2.44 5.98
C VAL A 105 -2.04 0.97 5.72
N ALA A 106 -2.14 0.15 6.76
CA ALA A 106 -2.13 -1.30 6.63
C ALA A 106 -3.20 -1.95 7.50
N ASN A 107 -3.74 -3.08 7.08
CA ASN A 107 -4.86 -3.75 7.73
C ASN A 107 -6.03 -2.77 7.95
N LEU A 108 -6.29 -1.86 7.01
CA LEU A 108 -7.36 -0.88 7.11
C LEU A 108 -8.70 -1.60 6.96
N ARG A 109 -9.56 -1.45 7.97
CA ARG A 109 -10.84 -2.14 8.03
C ARG A 109 -11.96 -1.17 7.71
N ARG A 110 -13.00 -1.66 7.03
CA ARG A 110 -14.27 -0.94 6.85
C ARG A 110 -14.19 0.41 6.11
N ILE A 111 -13.13 0.71 5.37
CA ILE A 111 -13.01 1.94 4.58
C ILE A 111 -12.65 1.57 3.15
N LYS A 112 -13.44 2.00 2.15
CA LYS A 112 -13.20 1.65 0.75
C LYS A 112 -12.02 2.39 0.12
N ASN A 113 -11.91 3.69 0.40
CA ASN A 113 -10.88 4.55 -0.17
C ASN A 113 -9.60 4.52 0.69
N ALA A 114 -8.80 3.47 0.54
CA ALA A 114 -7.58 3.27 1.32
C ALA A 114 -6.50 4.28 0.94
N ILE A 115 -6.36 4.60 -0.35
CA ILE A 115 -5.37 5.58 -0.82
C ILE A 115 -5.63 6.99 -0.28
N GLY A 116 -6.90 7.39 -0.22
CA GLY A 116 -7.31 8.68 0.35
C GLY A 116 -6.94 8.77 1.83
N VAL A 117 -7.13 7.68 2.59
CA VAL A 117 -6.70 7.64 4.00
C VAL A 117 -5.17 7.70 4.11
N ALA A 118 -4.43 7.00 3.25
CA ALA A 118 -2.96 7.09 3.22
C ALA A 118 -2.48 8.53 2.96
N LYS A 119 -3.12 9.27 2.03
CA LYS A 119 -2.84 10.70 1.81
C LYS A 119 -3.21 11.55 3.03
N ALA A 120 -4.31 11.23 3.72
CA ALA A 120 -4.70 11.92 4.94
C ALA A 120 -3.69 11.69 6.08
N VAL A 121 -3.13 10.49 6.22
CA VAL A 121 -2.03 10.20 7.17
C VAL A 121 -0.83 11.10 6.88
N MET A 122 -0.41 11.19 5.61
CA MET A 122 0.69 12.05 5.17
C MET A 122 0.43 13.53 5.47
N THR A 123 -0.81 13.99 5.31
CA THR A 123 -1.16 15.41 5.34
C THR A 123 -1.45 15.93 6.75
N TYR A 124 -2.06 15.09 7.60
CA TYR A 124 -2.64 15.52 8.88
C TYR A 124 -1.95 14.91 10.09
N THR A 125 -0.86 14.15 9.91
CA THR A 125 -0.10 13.56 11.01
C THR A 125 1.40 13.64 10.75
N ASP A 126 2.19 13.63 11.82
CA ASP A 126 3.66 13.47 11.73
C ASP A 126 4.09 11.99 11.59
N HIS A 127 3.13 11.07 11.46
CA HIS A 127 3.36 9.64 11.36
C HIS A 127 3.32 9.17 9.91
N THR A 128 4.08 8.12 9.60
CA THR A 128 4.11 7.54 8.25
C THR A 128 3.07 6.43 8.05
N LEU A 129 2.75 5.64 9.07
CA LEU A 129 1.92 4.44 8.94
C LEU A 129 0.94 4.32 10.10
N LEU A 130 -0.34 4.16 9.79
CA LEU A 130 -1.38 3.75 10.73
C LEU A 130 -1.89 2.35 10.38
N VAL A 131 -2.28 1.56 11.39
CA VAL A 131 -2.68 0.17 11.15
C VAL A 131 -3.96 -0.24 11.87
N GLY A 132 -4.68 -1.18 11.27
CA GLY A 132 -5.81 -1.86 11.91
C GLY A 132 -7.01 -0.96 12.19
N GLU A 133 -7.74 -1.29 13.25
CA GLU A 133 -8.91 -0.54 13.71
C GLU A 133 -8.60 0.93 14.04
N SER A 134 -7.41 1.21 14.56
CA SER A 134 -6.99 2.59 14.85
C SER A 134 -6.88 3.45 13.59
N ALA A 135 -6.50 2.85 12.46
CA ALA A 135 -6.49 3.54 11.17
C ALA A 135 -7.91 3.84 10.68
N SER A 136 -8.87 2.94 10.93
CA SER A 136 -10.29 3.16 10.62
C SER A 136 -10.87 4.30 11.44
N VAL A 137 -10.59 4.36 12.74
CA VAL A 137 -11.02 5.48 13.61
C VAL A 137 -10.43 6.81 13.14
N PHE A 138 -9.15 6.82 12.74
CA PHE A 138 -8.54 7.99 12.12
C PHE A 138 -9.27 8.39 10.83
N ALA A 139 -9.56 7.44 9.95
CA ALA A 139 -10.27 7.69 8.70
C ALA A 139 -11.67 8.29 8.96
N GLU A 140 -12.44 7.74 9.91
CA GLU A 140 -13.75 8.29 10.29
C GLU A 140 -13.63 9.74 10.79
N ASN A 141 -12.62 10.05 11.61
CA ASN A 141 -12.36 11.41 12.09
C ASN A 141 -11.98 12.37 10.95
N MET A 142 -11.37 11.87 9.88
CA MET A 142 -11.04 12.63 8.67
C MET A 142 -12.23 12.74 7.69
N GLY A 143 -13.39 12.16 8.03
CA GLY A 143 -14.62 12.25 7.25
C GLY A 143 -14.83 11.12 6.24
N PHE A 144 -14.05 10.04 6.32
CA PHE A 144 -14.29 8.84 5.51
C PHE A 144 -15.44 8.01 6.11
N THR A 145 -16.27 7.42 5.26
CA THR A 145 -17.41 6.61 5.70
C THR A 145 -16.98 5.18 6.01
N ALA A 146 -17.27 4.71 7.22
CA ALA A 146 -17.12 3.31 7.58
C ALA A 146 -18.26 2.46 7.00
N GLU A 147 -17.91 1.44 6.22
CA GLU A 147 -18.84 0.50 5.59
C GLU A 147 -18.24 -0.89 5.43
N ASP A 148 -19.09 -1.91 5.26
CA ASP A 148 -18.62 -3.27 5.05
C ASP A 148 -17.92 -3.42 3.69
N LEU A 149 -16.76 -4.07 3.69
CA LEU A 149 -15.97 -4.34 2.49
C LEU A 149 -16.30 -5.71 1.87
N THR A 150 -17.11 -6.53 2.56
CA THR A 150 -17.51 -7.85 2.08
C THR A 150 -18.53 -7.75 0.95
N THR A 151 -18.33 -8.58 -0.08
CA THR A 151 -19.28 -8.82 -1.17
C THR A 151 -19.63 -10.30 -1.27
N ASN A 152 -20.69 -10.64 -2.00
CA ASN A 152 -21.05 -12.03 -2.30
C ASN A 152 -19.90 -12.81 -2.95
N ILE A 153 -19.03 -12.14 -3.71
CA ILE A 153 -17.85 -12.74 -4.35
C ILE A 153 -16.83 -13.12 -3.29
N SER A 154 -16.40 -12.16 -2.45
CA SER A 154 -15.45 -12.42 -1.36
C SER A 154 -15.96 -13.50 -0.39
N MET A 155 -17.24 -13.45 -0.04
CA MET A 155 -17.86 -14.44 0.84
C MET A 155 -17.85 -15.83 0.23
N ASN A 156 -18.13 -15.96 -1.07
CA ASN A 156 -18.06 -17.24 -1.76
C ASN A 156 -16.62 -17.79 -1.82
N ILE A 157 -15.62 -16.92 -2.06
CA ILE A 157 -14.20 -17.31 -2.03
C ILE A 157 -13.84 -17.88 -0.64
N PHE A 158 -14.22 -17.18 0.43
CA PHE A 158 -13.96 -17.63 1.79
C PHE A 158 -14.68 -18.94 2.12
N LEU A 159 -15.96 -19.07 1.76
CA LEU A 159 -16.72 -20.29 1.99
C LEU A 159 -16.16 -21.49 1.21
N GLN A 160 -15.66 -21.28 -0.01
CA GLN A 160 -14.99 -22.32 -0.78
C GLN A 160 -13.68 -22.74 -0.13
N TRP A 161 -12.90 -21.79 0.39
CA TRP A 161 -11.68 -22.08 1.13
C TRP A 161 -11.95 -22.87 2.41
N LEU A 162 -13.01 -22.52 3.16
CA LEU A 162 -13.46 -23.30 4.32
C LEU A 162 -13.86 -24.74 3.94
N LYS A 163 -14.61 -24.91 2.85
CA LYS A 163 -14.96 -26.24 2.30
C LYS A 163 -13.70 -27.02 1.88
N GLY A 164 -12.68 -26.31 1.40
CA GLY A 164 -11.36 -26.84 1.06
C GLY A 164 -10.46 -27.15 2.27
N SER A 165 -11.02 -27.26 3.48
CA SER A 165 -10.26 -27.51 4.71
C SER A 165 -9.16 -26.46 4.97
N CYS A 166 -9.44 -25.20 4.62
CA CYS A 166 -8.53 -24.09 4.80
C CYS A 166 -7.19 -24.25 4.04
N GLN A 167 -7.26 -24.78 2.82
CA GLN A 167 -6.13 -24.93 1.92
C GLN A 167 -6.32 -24.13 0.62
N PRO A 168 -5.26 -23.44 0.14
CA PRO A 168 -3.94 -23.28 0.77
C PRO A 168 -4.00 -22.32 1.98
N ASN A 169 -3.03 -22.41 2.89
CA ASN A 169 -2.78 -21.38 3.90
C ASN A 169 -1.29 -21.11 4.09
N PHE A 170 -0.95 -19.97 4.69
CA PHE A 170 0.44 -19.50 4.81
C PHE A 170 1.15 -20.00 6.08
N ARG A 171 0.58 -20.97 6.80
CA ARG A 171 1.14 -21.47 8.07
C ARG A 171 2.17 -22.58 7.81
N LYS A 172 3.36 -22.46 8.42
CA LYS A 172 4.41 -23.49 8.34
C LYS A 172 4.14 -24.61 9.36
N VAL A 173 3.49 -25.68 8.92
CA VAL A 173 3.06 -26.83 9.76
C VAL A 173 4.23 -27.53 10.49
N ARG A 174 5.44 -27.52 9.93
CA ARG A 174 6.64 -28.16 10.52
C ARG A 174 6.95 -27.71 11.97
N LEU A 175 6.46 -26.55 12.39
CA LEU A 175 6.70 -25.96 13.72
C LEU A 175 5.52 -26.08 14.70
N LEU A 176 4.40 -26.68 14.27
CA LEU A 176 3.17 -26.76 15.06
C LEU A 176 2.88 -28.21 15.49
N ARG A 177 2.53 -28.42 16.76
CA ARG A 177 2.02 -29.72 17.23
C ARG A 177 0.53 -29.79 16.96
N ALA A 178 0.15 -30.46 15.89
CA ALA A 178 -1.07 -31.25 15.74
C ALA A 178 -1.10 -31.84 14.33
N CYS A 179 -1.83 -32.94 14.16
CA CYS A 179 -2.27 -33.44 12.86
C CYS A 179 -3.08 -32.36 12.14
N VAL A 180 -2.40 -31.46 11.43
CA VAL A 180 -3.06 -30.34 10.76
C VAL A 180 -2.80 -30.37 9.27
N PHE A 181 -3.51 -31.27 8.61
CA PHE A 181 -3.73 -31.22 7.17
C PHE A 181 -5.21 -31.06 6.81
N LEU A 182 -6.12 -31.04 7.80
CA LEU A 182 -7.54 -31.31 7.58
C LEU A 182 -8.53 -30.39 8.33
N THR A 183 -8.07 -29.42 9.14
CA THR A 183 -9.02 -28.59 9.91
C THR A 183 -8.60 -27.12 10.01
N CYS A 184 -9.61 -26.26 10.00
CA CYS A 184 -9.53 -24.79 10.09
C CYS A 184 -9.29 -24.25 11.51
N VAL A 185 -8.80 -25.06 12.46
CA VAL A 185 -8.86 -24.72 13.90
C VAL A 185 -7.61 -23.96 14.37
N GLY A 186 -7.82 -23.04 15.32
CA GLY A 186 -6.79 -22.25 15.98
C GLY A 186 -5.63 -23.08 16.53
N TYR A 187 -4.42 -22.67 16.18
CA TYR A 187 -3.20 -23.41 16.47
C TYR A 187 -2.55 -22.88 17.74
N ARG A 188 -2.15 -23.79 18.64
CA ARG A 188 -1.26 -23.45 19.76
C ARG A 188 0.16 -23.88 19.42
N ARG A 189 1.15 -23.05 19.77
CA ARG A 189 2.55 -23.47 19.74
C ARG A 189 2.67 -24.76 20.54
N ALA A 190 3.42 -25.73 20.00
CA ALA A 190 3.85 -26.88 20.77
C ALA A 190 4.47 -26.37 22.08
N ALA A 191 3.90 -26.74 23.24
CA ALA A 191 4.51 -26.41 24.51
C ALA A 191 5.97 -26.90 24.46
N SER A 192 6.91 -25.98 24.62
CA SER A 192 8.32 -26.33 24.69
C SER A 192 8.49 -27.34 25.82
N LYS A 193 9.10 -28.50 25.54
CA LYS A 193 9.51 -29.45 26.59
C LYS A 193 10.41 -28.80 27.67
N ARG A 194 10.87 -27.56 27.43
CA ARG A 194 11.64 -26.72 28.35
C ARG A 194 10.85 -26.11 29.52
N LEU A 195 9.56 -26.43 29.69
CA LEU A 195 8.75 -25.93 30.82
C LEU A 195 8.53 -26.96 31.97
N ILE A 196 9.16 -28.14 31.91
CA ILE A 196 9.16 -29.10 33.03
C ILE A 196 10.46 -29.02 33.85
N LEU A 197 11.51 -28.38 33.31
CA LEU A 197 12.79 -28.18 34.00
C LEU A 197 13.01 -26.74 34.52
N SER A 198 11.97 -25.91 34.59
CA SER A 198 12.08 -24.53 35.13
C SER A 198 11.60 -24.39 36.57
N ARG A 199 10.89 -25.39 37.12
CA ARG A 199 10.42 -25.36 38.53
C ARG A 199 11.54 -25.60 39.56
N GLU A 200 12.68 -26.14 39.13
CA GLU A 200 13.87 -26.30 39.98
C GLU A 200 14.74 -25.02 39.97
N ILE A 201 14.85 -24.34 38.82
CA ILE A 201 15.75 -23.19 38.63
C ILE A 201 15.16 -21.88 39.19
N ASP A 202 13.83 -21.70 39.13
CA ASP A 202 13.15 -20.51 39.70
C ASP A 202 13.27 -20.40 41.23
N ARG A 203 13.69 -21.47 41.93
CA ARG A 203 13.90 -21.43 43.38
C ARG A 203 15.27 -20.84 43.78
N HIS A 204 16.22 -20.73 42.85
CA HIS A 204 17.55 -20.17 43.12
C HIS A 204 17.76 -18.74 42.62
N ILE A 205 16.94 -18.27 41.66
CA ILE A 205 17.10 -16.91 41.08
C ILE A 205 16.41 -15.80 41.90
N LYS A 206 15.66 -16.13 42.96
CA LYS A 206 15.00 -15.13 43.83
C LYS A 206 15.91 -14.48 44.91
N LEU A 207 17.20 -14.81 44.96
CA LEU A 207 18.11 -14.29 45.99
C LEU A 207 19.21 -13.36 45.47
N VAL A 208 19.31 -13.11 44.17
CA VAL A 208 20.44 -12.33 43.63
C VAL A 208 19.96 -11.27 42.64
N HIS A 209 20.12 -10.03 43.06
CA HIS A 209 20.10 -8.75 42.32
C HIS A 209 18.80 -7.95 42.14
N LYS A 210 18.67 -6.96 43.04
CA LYS A 210 18.20 -5.59 42.76
C LYS A 210 19.15 -4.89 41.76
N LYS A 211 18.60 -4.33 40.66
CA LYS A 211 18.83 -2.97 40.10
C LYS A 211 18.11 -2.83 38.74
N PRO A 212 17.62 -1.63 38.37
CA PRO A 212 17.01 -1.39 37.08
C PRO A 212 18.10 -1.08 36.04
N ALA A 213 17.96 -1.64 34.83
CA ALA A 213 18.73 -1.23 33.68
C ALA A 213 17.83 -1.23 32.45
N PHE A 214 17.69 -0.02 31.89
CA PHE A 214 17.41 0.24 30.50
C PHE A 214 18.30 -0.63 29.60
N LEU A 215 17.73 -1.26 28.58
CA LEU A 215 18.42 -1.51 27.33
C LEU A 215 17.41 -1.67 26.19
N PHE A 216 17.51 -0.75 25.23
CA PHE A 216 17.07 -0.94 23.86
C PHE A 216 17.80 -2.16 23.28
N GLU A 217 17.07 -3.11 22.70
CA GLU A 217 17.65 -4.07 21.76
C GLU A 217 16.89 -3.99 20.44
N VAL A 218 17.54 -3.26 19.53
CA VAL A 218 17.35 -3.36 18.08
C VAL A 218 18.14 -4.59 17.64
N MET A 219 17.50 -5.63 17.11
CA MET A 219 18.17 -6.78 16.50
C MET A 219 17.32 -7.39 15.38
N PRO A 220 17.96 -8.05 14.39
CA PRO A 220 17.75 -7.69 13.00
C PRO A 220 17.38 -8.90 12.11
N TYR A 221 17.28 -8.62 10.82
CA TYR A 221 17.34 -9.53 9.67
C TYR A 221 16.12 -10.36 9.26
N SER A 222 15.88 -10.24 7.96
CA SER A 222 15.53 -11.34 7.06
C SER A 222 14.07 -11.80 7.11
N ALA A 223 13.19 -10.97 6.59
CA ALA A 223 12.12 -11.48 5.75
C ALA A 223 12.34 -10.89 4.35
N GLU A 224 12.65 -11.76 3.39
CA GLU A 224 12.18 -11.58 2.02
C GLU A 224 10.64 -11.51 2.10
N MET A 225 10.17 -10.30 2.40
CA MET A 225 8.80 -9.92 2.23
C MET A 225 8.62 -9.93 0.72
N LEU A 226 8.02 -10.99 0.20
CA LEU A 226 7.43 -11.01 -1.14
C LEU A 226 6.18 -10.10 -1.10
N LEU A 227 6.43 -8.83 -0.78
CA LEU A 227 5.58 -7.70 -1.07
C LEU A 227 5.61 -7.63 -2.59
N PHE A 228 4.48 -7.91 -3.24
CA PHE A 228 4.37 -7.58 -4.66
C PHE A 228 4.40 -6.06 -4.74
N PHE A 229 5.60 -5.51 -4.93
CA PHE A 229 5.85 -4.08 -5.07
C PHE A 229 5.13 -3.62 -6.35
N LYS A 230 3.90 -3.12 -6.22
CA LYS A 230 3.30 -2.28 -7.25
C LYS A 230 3.98 -0.93 -7.18
N THR A 231 4.52 -0.46 -8.30
CA THR A 231 5.12 0.87 -8.39
C THR A 231 4.35 1.62 -9.47
N LEU A 232 3.64 2.67 -9.10
CA LEU A 232 3.29 3.74 -10.04
C LEU A 232 4.38 4.80 -9.99
N LEU A 233 4.86 5.27 -11.14
CA LEU A 233 5.80 6.38 -11.27
C LEU A 233 5.11 7.53 -11.99
N PHE A 234 5.08 8.70 -11.34
CA PHE A 234 4.54 9.93 -11.90
C PHE A 234 5.56 11.06 -11.78
N THR A 235 5.58 11.93 -12.79
CA THR A 235 6.43 13.12 -12.85
C THR A 235 5.61 14.35 -13.24
N SER A 236 5.69 15.41 -12.44
CA SER A 236 4.99 16.69 -12.65
C SER A 236 5.85 17.67 -13.46
N PRO A 237 5.26 18.52 -14.33
CA PRO A 237 5.99 19.58 -15.04
C PRO A 237 6.31 20.83 -14.17
N THR A 238 5.82 20.90 -12.93
CA THR A 238 5.98 22.10 -12.06
C THR A 238 7.24 22.14 -11.21
N ALA A 239 8.13 21.14 -11.31
CA ALA A 239 9.36 21.10 -10.53
C ALA A 239 10.57 21.71 -11.27
N SER A 240 11.35 22.50 -10.54
CA SER A 240 12.65 23.06 -10.93
C SER A 240 13.53 22.02 -11.66
N PRO A 241 14.34 22.41 -12.67
CA PRO A 241 15.10 21.49 -13.52
C PRO A 241 16.08 20.53 -12.80
N ASN A 242 16.24 20.65 -11.47
CA ASN A 242 17.06 19.78 -10.63
C ASN A 242 16.27 18.85 -9.69
N LEU A 243 14.93 18.84 -9.70
CA LEU A 243 14.12 17.94 -8.87
C LEU A 243 13.10 17.21 -9.74
N GLN A 244 13.41 15.97 -10.13
CA GLN A 244 12.39 15.08 -10.69
C GLN A 244 11.48 14.66 -9.53
N THR A 245 10.27 15.19 -9.45
CA THR A 245 9.24 14.67 -8.56
C THR A 245 9.02 13.20 -8.92
N LYS A 246 9.51 12.28 -8.12
CA LYS A 246 9.27 10.83 -8.29
C LYS A 246 8.28 10.41 -7.22
N ILE A 247 7.03 10.27 -7.62
CA ILE A 247 6.04 9.63 -6.75
C ILE A 247 6.17 8.13 -6.96
N SER A 248 6.51 7.40 -5.89
CA SER A 248 6.48 5.94 -5.83
C SER A 248 5.33 5.55 -4.92
N LEU A 249 4.44 4.72 -5.42
CA LEU A 249 3.24 4.33 -4.70
C LEU A 249 3.12 2.81 -4.65
N PHE A 250 2.82 2.29 -3.45
CA PHE A 250 2.62 0.87 -3.17
C PHE A 250 1.15 0.60 -2.77
N LEU A 251 0.51 -0.33 -3.49
CA LEU A 251 -0.77 -0.96 -3.16
C LEU A 251 -0.56 -2.45 -2.93
#